data_AF-G1TPG0-F1
#
_entry.id   AF-G1TPG0-F1
#
_cell.length_a   1.000
_cell.length_b   1.000
_cell.length_c   1.000
_cell.angle_alpha   90.00
_cell.angle_beta   90.00
_cell.angle_gamma   90.00
#
_symmetry.space_group_name_H-M   'P 1'
#
loop_
_entity.id
_entity.type
_entity.pdbx_description
1 polymer ?
#
loop_
_entity_poly.entity_id
_entity_poly.type
_entity_poly.pdbx_seq_one_letter_code
_entity_poly.pdbx_strand_id
1 'polypeptide(L)'
;METGLRWLLLVAVLKGVQCQEQLKESGGGLVTPGGTLTLTCKASGFSISSYYMSWVRQAPGKGLEWIGIIYASGSTYYASWAKGRFTISKPRPRWT
;
A
#
# COMPACT_ATOMS: atom_id res chain seq x y z
N MET A 1 -26.87 -31.69 -25.78
CA MET A 1 -26.21 -30.37 -25.95
C MET A 1 -26.31 -29.49 -24.70
N GLU A 2 -27.03 -29.89 -23.64
CA GLU A 2 -27.34 -29.03 -22.48
C GLU A 2 -26.31 -29.10 -21.33
N THR A 3 -25.51 -30.16 -21.25
CA THR A 3 -24.52 -30.33 -20.19
C THR A 3 -23.33 -29.39 -20.34
N GLY A 4 -22.87 -29.15 -21.57
CA GLY A 4 -21.73 -28.25 -21.85
C GLY A 4 -21.99 -26.79 -21.46
N LEU A 5 -23.22 -26.31 -21.66
CA LEU A 5 -23.59 -24.92 -21.33
C LEU A 5 -23.64 -24.68 -19.81
N ARG A 6 -24.06 -25.68 -19.03
CA ARG A 6 -24.04 -25.64 -17.56
C ARG A 6 -22.62 -25.55 -17.00
N TRP A 7 -21.68 -26.30 -17.57
CA TRP A 7 -20.27 -26.24 -17.17
C TRP A 7 -19.62 -24.89 -17.52
N LEU A 8 -19.94 -24.32 -18.69
CA LEU A 8 -19.46 -22.99 -19.07
C LEU A 8 -19.99 -21.88 -18.13
N LEU A 9 -21.25 -21.96 -17.71
CA LEU A 9 -21.84 -21.02 -16.75
C LEU A 9 -21.17 -21.13 -15.37
N LEU A 10 -20.87 -22.33 -14.88
CA LEU A 10 -20.15 -22.53 -13.60
C LEU A 10 -18.75 -21.90 -13.61
N VAL A 11 -18.02 -22.01 -14.72
CA VAL A 11 -16.68 -21.40 -14.84
C VAL A 11 -16.77 -19.87 -14.95
N ALA A 12 -17.83 -19.32 -15.55
CA ALA A 12 -18.04 -17.88 -15.65
C ALA A 12 -18.38 -17.22 -14.30
N VAL A 13 -19.11 -17.91 -13.42
CA VAL A 13 -19.47 -17.41 -12.07
C VAL A 13 -18.26 -17.40 -11.12
N LEU A 14 -17.22 -18.21 -11.37
CA LEU A 14 -15.97 -18.19 -10.61
C LEU A 14 -15.02 -17.04 -10.99
N LYS A 15 -15.42 -16.14 -11.91
CA LYS A 15 -14.68 -14.91 -12.18
C LYS A 15 -14.85 -13.99 -10.96
N GLY A 16 -13.96 -14.19 -9.99
CA GLY A 16 -13.97 -13.52 -8.70
C GLY A 16 -14.02 -12.00 -8.81
N VAL A 17 -14.47 -11.38 -7.71
CA VAL A 17 -14.53 -9.92 -7.54
C VAL A 17 -13.16 -9.32 -7.83
N GLN A 18 -13.00 -8.61 -8.95
CA GLN A 18 -11.82 -7.81 -9.20
C GLN A 18 -11.97 -6.48 -8.47
N CYS A 19 -11.14 -6.26 -7.45
CA CYS A 19 -11.02 -4.95 -6.81
C CYS A 19 -10.26 -4.03 -7.77
N GLN A 20 -10.96 -3.05 -8.36
CA GLN A 20 -10.39 -2.11 -9.32
C GLN A 20 -9.24 -1.30 -8.71
N GLU A 21 -9.33 -1.02 -7.41
CA GLU A 21 -8.39 -0.19 -6.65
C GLU A 21 -7.60 -1.05 -5.65
N GLN A 22 -6.27 -0.94 -5.64
CA GLN A 22 -5.42 -1.73 -4.75
C GLN A 22 -4.21 -0.93 -4.24
N LEU A 23 -3.83 -1.17 -2.99
CA LEU A 23 -2.55 -0.78 -2.40
C LEU A 23 -1.75 -2.04 -2.07
N LYS A 24 -0.58 -2.19 -2.69
CA LYS A 24 0.30 -3.34 -2.47
C LYS A 24 1.61 -2.90 -1.84
N GLU A 25 1.88 -3.42 -0.65
CA GLU A 25 3.13 -3.18 0.06
C GLU A 25 4.21 -4.18 -0.35
N SER A 26 5.47 -3.74 -0.29
CA SER A 26 6.66 -4.51 -0.62
C SER A 26 7.89 -3.93 0.08
N GLY A 27 9.01 -4.68 0.09
CA GLY A 27 10.26 -4.25 0.72
C GLY A 27 10.36 -4.54 2.22
N GLY A 28 9.43 -5.33 2.79
CA GLY A 28 9.58 -5.88 4.13
C GLY A 28 10.67 -6.97 4.19
N GLY A 29 11.15 -7.29 5.39
CA GLY A 29 12.15 -8.34 5.59
C GLY A 29 12.88 -8.22 6.92
N LEU A 30 13.83 -9.15 7.14
CA LEU A 30 14.73 -9.10 8.28
C LEU A 30 15.88 -8.13 8.00
N VAL A 31 16.17 -7.25 8.96
CA VAL A 31 17.30 -6.32 8.90
C VAL A 31 18.14 -6.43 10.16
N THR A 32 19.43 -6.16 10.02
CA THR A 32 20.31 -6.04 11.18
C THR A 32 19.98 -4.78 11.98
N PRO A 33 20.21 -4.77 13.31
CA PRO A 33 20.08 -3.56 14.10
C PRO A 33 20.91 -2.40 13.53
N GLY A 34 20.29 -1.23 13.37
CA GLY A 34 20.93 -0.05 12.75
C GLY A 34 20.94 -0.05 11.21
N GLY A 35 20.52 -1.13 10.56
CA GLY A 35 20.28 -1.16 9.13
C GLY A 35 19.04 -0.36 8.71
N THR A 36 18.97 -0.03 7.43
CA THR A 36 17.83 0.67 6.82
C THR A 36 16.94 -0.29 6.07
N LEU A 37 15.63 -0.19 6.28
CA LEU A 37 14.61 -0.90 5.52
C LEU A 37 13.78 0.09 4.71
N THR A 38 13.54 -0.20 3.43
CA THR A 38 12.70 0.63 2.57
C THR A 38 11.42 -0.11 2.22
N LEU A 39 10.29 0.40 2.71
CA LEU A 39 8.96 -0.10 2.35
C LEU A 39 8.43 0.69 1.15
N THR A 40 7.82 0.00 0.19
CA THR A 40 7.17 0.61 -0.98
C THR A 40 5.70 0.21 -1.01
N CYS A 41 4.81 1.21 -1.07
CA CYS A 41 3.38 1.00 -1.30
C CYS A 41 3.02 1.44 -2.73
N LYS A 42 2.57 0.47 -3.54
CA LYS A 42 2.15 0.70 -4.93
C LYS A 42 0.64 0.78 -5.03
N ALA A 43 0.12 1.90 -5.54
CA ALA A 43 -1.27 2.05 -5.91
C ALA A 43 -1.53 1.48 -7.32
N SER A 44 -2.71 0.88 -7.52
CA SER A 44 -3.21 0.41 -8.82
C SER A 44 -4.71 0.70 -8.88
N GLY A 45 -5.21 1.09 -10.06
CA GLY A 45 -6.58 1.60 -10.26
C GLY A 45 -6.72 3.12 -10.09
N PHE A 46 -5.88 3.72 -9.24
CA PHE A 46 -5.92 5.16 -8.96
C PHE A 46 -4.54 5.80 -8.90
N SER A 47 -4.53 7.13 -9.06
CA SER A 47 -3.34 7.94 -8.87
C SER A 47 -3.18 8.34 -7.40
N ILE A 48 -2.11 7.84 -6.77
CA ILE A 48 -1.78 8.21 -5.40
C ILE A 48 -1.48 9.71 -5.27
N SER A 49 -1.16 10.41 -6.37
CA SER A 49 -0.73 11.82 -6.38
C SER A 49 -1.72 12.77 -5.69
N SER A 50 -3.03 12.58 -5.90
CA SER A 50 -4.09 13.42 -5.34
C SER A 50 -4.46 13.11 -3.90
N TYR A 51 -3.93 12.03 -3.32
CA TYR A 51 -4.30 11.58 -1.97
C TYR A 51 -3.15 11.76 -0.98
N TYR A 52 -3.50 11.96 0.29
CA TYR A 52 -2.54 11.82 1.38
C TYR A 52 -2.30 10.34 1.68
N MET A 53 -1.12 10.01 2.19
CA MET A 53 -0.76 8.65 2.59
C MET A 53 -0.23 8.66 4.02
N SER A 54 -0.87 7.90 4.90
CA SER A 54 -0.44 7.72 6.29
C SER A 54 0.29 6.40 6.45
N TRP A 55 1.35 6.40 7.24
CA TRP A 55 2.11 5.22 7.62
C TRP A 55 1.89 4.91 9.09
N VAL A 56 1.59 3.65 9.39
CA VAL A 56 1.39 3.12 10.73
C VAL A 56 2.25 1.88 10.90
N ARG A 57 2.62 1.56 12.14
CA ARG A 57 3.23 0.27 12.49
C ARG A 57 2.40 -0.41 13.56
N GLN A 58 2.51 -1.74 13.59
CA GLN A 58 1.94 -2.54 14.65
C GLN A 58 2.98 -3.55 15.12
N ALA A 59 3.31 -3.52 16.40
CA ALA A 59 4.10 -4.59 17.01
C ALA A 59 3.17 -5.75 17.44
N PRO A 60 3.64 -7.00 17.45
CA PRO A 60 2.84 -8.14 17.92
C PRO A 60 2.27 -7.87 19.32
N GLY A 61 0.96 -8.05 19.49
CA GLY A 61 0.26 -7.81 20.77
C GLY A 61 0.13 -6.34 21.19
N LYS A 62 0.45 -5.37 20.31
CA LYS A 62 0.29 -3.93 20.56
C LYS A 62 -0.74 -3.31 19.61
N GLY A 63 -1.22 -2.12 19.99
CA GLY A 63 -2.07 -1.30 19.15
C GLY A 63 -1.33 -0.72 17.94
N LEU A 64 -2.09 -0.10 17.04
CA LEU A 64 -1.54 0.66 15.92
C LEU A 64 -0.82 1.91 16.44
N GLU A 65 0.39 2.15 15.95
CA GLU A 65 1.16 3.35 16.23
C GLU A 65 1.35 4.14 14.93
N TRP A 66 0.98 5.42 14.96
CA TRP A 66 1.15 6.30 13.82
C TRP A 66 2.62 6.73 13.67
N ILE A 67 3.15 6.65 12.44
CA ILE A 67 4.53 7.04 12.09
C ILE A 67 4.55 8.45 11.50
N GLY A 68 3.68 8.69 10.51
CA GLY A 68 3.68 9.92 9.75
C GLY A 68 2.69 9.93 8.61
N ILE A 69 2.58 11.08 7.94
CA ILE A 69 1.72 11.31 6.79
C ILE A 69 2.48 12.13 5.75
N ILE A 70 2.26 11.82 4.47
CA ILE A 70 2.63 12.66 3.34
C ILE A 70 1.37 13.15 2.62
N TYR A 71 1.22 14.47 2.51
CA TYR A 71 0.10 15.09 1.83
C TYR A 71 0.28 15.09 0.30
N ALA A 72 -0.79 15.36 -0.43
CA ALA A 72 -0.75 15.50 -1.89
C ALA A 72 0.24 16.59 -2.35
N SER A 73 0.42 17.65 -1.56
CA SER A 73 1.42 18.72 -1.79
C SER A 73 2.88 18.25 -1.68
N GLY A 74 3.11 17.10 -1.04
CA GLY A 74 4.44 16.59 -0.68
C GLY A 74 4.91 16.97 0.73
N SER A 75 4.14 17.78 1.47
CA SER A 75 4.43 18.10 2.87
C SER A 75 4.36 16.83 3.72
N THR A 76 5.32 16.66 4.64
CA THR A 76 5.39 15.49 5.52
C THR A 76 5.27 15.89 6.99
N TYR A 77 4.58 15.07 7.77
CA TYR A 77 4.53 15.17 9.23
C TYR A 77 4.84 13.80 9.82
N TYR A 78 5.52 13.81 10.96
CA TYR A 78 5.97 12.61 11.65
C TYR A 78 5.53 12.65 13.11
N ALA A 79 5.30 11.49 13.69
CA ALA A 79 5.24 11.34 15.13
C ALA A 79 6.57 11.81 15.74
N SER A 80 6.51 12.36 16.96
CA SER A 80 7.70 12.84 17.68
C SER A 80 8.80 11.77 17.76
N TRP A 81 8.42 10.53 18.01
CA TRP A 81 9.34 9.40 18.05
C TRP A 81 9.90 9.03 16.66
N ALA A 82 9.15 9.21 15.58
CA ALA A 82 9.57 8.80 14.24
C ALA A 82 10.49 9.83 13.57
N LYS A 83 10.44 11.09 14.01
CA LYS A 83 11.22 12.20 13.45
C LYS A 83 12.73 11.89 13.52
N GLY A 84 13.42 12.03 12.38
CA GLY A 84 14.85 11.76 12.26
C GLY A 84 15.24 10.28 12.11
N ARG A 85 14.28 9.35 12.20
CA ARG A 85 14.50 7.91 12.02
C ARG A 85 13.85 7.35 10.76
N PHE A 86 12.75 7.97 10.32
CA PHE A 86 11.99 7.57 9.14
C PHE A 86 12.01 8.68 8.09
N THR A 87 12.01 8.27 6.82
CA THR A 87 11.87 9.17 5.67
C THR A 87 10.70 8.67 4.83
N ILE A 88 9.65 9.49 4.70
CA ILE A 88 8.52 9.23 3.82
C ILE A 88 8.69 10.05 2.55
N SER A 89 8.58 9.40 1.40
CA SER A 89 8.64 10.04 0.08
C SER A 89 7.52 9.52 -0.82
N LYS A 90 7.17 10.32 -1.82
CA LYS A 90 6.16 9.98 -2.83
C LYS A 90 6.60 10.52 -4.17
N PRO A 91 6.61 9.70 -5.24
CA PRO A 91 6.94 10.19 -6.57
C PRO A 91 5.89 11.21 -7.03
N ARG A 92 6.35 12.31 -7.62
CA ARG A 92 5.45 13.23 -8.32
C ARG A 92 4.96 12.58 -9.62
N PRO A 93 3.76 12.93 -10.10
CA PRO A 93 3.33 12.53 -11.44
C PRO A 93 4.38 13.00 -12.45
N ARG A 94 4.90 12.07 -13.25
CA ARG A 94 5.82 12.38 -14.34
C ARG A 94 4.95 12.77 -15.53
N TRP A 95 4.84 14.06 -15.81
CA TRP A 95 4.28 14.54 -17.07
C TRP A 95 5.37 14.35 -18.14
N THR A 96 5.33 13.22 -18.83
CA THR A 96 6.14 12.93 -20.03
C THR A 96 5.21 12.48 -21.12
#